data_AF-A0A3B9YJ70-F1
#
_entry.id   AF-A0A3B9YJ70-F1
#
_cell.length_a   1.000
_cell.length_b   1.000
_cell.length_c   1.000
_cell.angle_alpha   90.00
_cell.angle_beta   90.00
_cell.angle_gamma   90.00
#
_symmetry.space_group_name_H-M   'P 1'
#
loop_
_entity.id
_entity.type
_entity.pdbx_description
1 polymer ?
#
loop_
_entity_poly.entity_id
_entity_poly.type
_entity_poly.pdbx_seq_one_letter_code
_entity_poly.pdbx_strand_id
1 'polypeptide(L)'
;MRNSHEAGERSGAAGGAATSSRFFFAIARYITIPASMLRDLKKLGKETLVYGLSTVVARLLNFLLLPFHTHYLTQGEYGAVAALFAYMAFFNVAYQYGMDQAYMRYAVEKDGLSDEDKFSTAFWSLLASSVLFSALLFFSADTFALWGGLPGRGTLVRCAAGILLLDALSTLPFADLRLRHRAWLFAAVRSLNIVLTLALNVWLLAGLRLGSFGVMLANLVASAATMILLAPVAAQWLRPVFKGSLWRSLLRFALPLVPAGLGSMAVHAIDRPILLHLTDEATVGLYQANYRLAIVMMLVVNMFEQAWRPFYLQRSKEPDSGPVFGRVLTYYLAGALWLVLAFSLFMPDIVRLRLFGVPLIHPDYWAGLGVVPIVLCGELFYGLYMNFMASIQLSKRTDVLPWATLLGAAVKILGTFALVPYWKLLGAAWATLASYGAMSLMLFFVGRKVYPIPYERGRVLHLLLAAAAAASLAYGASVYCSGGLCLLSKAAALLVFPALLWATGFLSQDERDALRRVSRA
;
A
#
# COMPACT_ATOMS: atom_id res chain seq x y z
N MET A 1 -70.44 -16.67 16.92
CA MET A 1 -70.64 -18.10 17.21
C MET A 1 -69.26 -18.76 17.23
N ARG A 2 -68.71 -19.10 18.43
CA ARG A 2 -68.48 -20.48 18.95
C ARG A 2 -67.75 -21.37 17.94
N ASN A 3 -66.66 -22.11 18.21
CA ASN A 3 -66.07 -22.74 19.40
C ASN A 3 -64.69 -23.31 18.93
N SER A 4 -63.55 -23.15 19.63
CA SER A 4 -62.93 -24.02 20.67
C SER A 4 -62.51 -25.45 20.26
N HIS A 5 -61.30 -25.84 20.70
CA HIS A 5 -60.58 -27.15 20.67
C HIS A 5 -59.73 -27.42 19.40
N GLU A 6 -58.48 -27.89 19.44
CA GLU A 6 -57.82 -28.86 20.33
C GLU A 6 -56.33 -28.56 20.62
N ALA A 7 -55.86 -29.14 21.73
CA ALA A 7 -54.48 -29.24 22.18
C ALA A 7 -53.78 -30.49 21.58
N GLY A 8 -52.44 -30.54 21.58
CA GLY A 8 -51.70 -31.78 21.39
C GLY A 8 -50.26 -31.62 20.93
N GLU A 9 -49.32 -31.93 21.83
CA GLU A 9 -47.87 -31.93 21.69
C GLU A 9 -47.35 -32.77 20.49
N ARG A 10 -46.32 -32.26 19.80
CA ARG A 10 -45.17 -33.08 19.38
C ARG A 10 -43.86 -32.28 19.46
N SER A 11 -43.01 -32.76 20.37
CA SER A 11 -41.59 -32.45 20.53
C SER A 11 -40.77 -32.82 19.28
N GLY A 12 -39.69 -32.07 19.02
CA GLY A 12 -38.50 -32.61 18.34
C GLY A 12 -37.93 -31.77 17.20
N ALA A 13 -36.74 -31.20 17.47
CA ALA A 13 -35.70 -30.80 16.50
C ALA A 13 -35.93 -29.54 15.63
N ALA A 14 -35.45 -28.39 16.12
CA ALA A 14 -34.78 -27.34 15.31
C ALA A 14 -34.20 -26.23 16.21
N GLY A 15 -33.41 -26.59 17.21
CA GLY A 15 -32.59 -25.63 17.96
C GLY A 15 -31.29 -25.36 17.18
N GLY A 16 -31.10 -24.13 16.70
CA GLY A 16 -29.78 -23.70 16.21
C GLY A 16 -29.72 -22.52 15.24
N ALA A 17 -30.77 -22.26 14.46
CA ALA A 17 -30.67 -21.28 13.35
C ALA A 17 -31.50 -19.98 13.53
N ALA A 18 -32.29 -19.86 14.60
CA ALA A 18 -33.29 -18.78 14.73
C ALA A 18 -32.82 -17.56 15.57
N THR A 19 -31.66 -17.60 16.22
CA THR A 19 -31.27 -16.56 17.19
C THR A 19 -30.45 -15.42 16.57
N SER A 20 -29.80 -15.62 15.42
CA SER A 20 -29.06 -14.56 14.70
C SER A 20 -29.96 -13.66 13.84
N SER A 21 -31.16 -14.12 13.48
CA SER A 21 -32.14 -13.36 12.69
C SER A 21 -32.88 -12.30 13.52
N ARG A 22 -33.19 -12.59 14.79
CA ARG A 22 -33.96 -11.67 15.66
C ARG A 22 -33.16 -10.45 16.12
N PHE A 23 -31.83 -10.56 16.24
CA PHE A 23 -30.98 -9.44 16.63
C PHE A 23 -30.85 -8.39 15.51
N PHE A 24 -30.77 -8.82 14.25
CA PHE A 24 -30.82 -7.92 13.09
C PHE A 24 -32.20 -7.28 12.88
N PHE A 25 -33.29 -7.98 13.22
CA PHE A 25 -34.65 -7.45 13.11
C PHE A 25 -35.04 -6.46 14.21
N ALA A 26 -34.42 -6.54 15.40
CA ALA A 26 -34.71 -5.62 16.50
C ALA A 26 -34.16 -4.20 16.26
N ILE A 27 -33.04 -4.07 15.53
CA ILE A 27 -32.45 -2.77 15.14
C ILE A 27 -33.16 -2.19 13.90
N ALA A 28 -33.70 -3.05 13.03
CA ALA A 28 -34.41 -2.64 11.82
C ALA A 28 -35.80 -1.99 12.08
N ARG A 29 -36.32 -2.04 13.32
CA ARG A 29 -37.63 -1.47 13.66
C ARG A 29 -37.64 0.05 13.89
N TYR A 30 -36.49 0.67 14.08
CA TYR A 30 -36.38 2.12 14.37
C TYR A 30 -35.66 2.94 13.30
N ILE A 31 -35.17 2.30 12.24
CA ILE A 31 -34.59 3.00 11.10
C ILE A 31 -35.18 2.33 9.86
N THR A 32 -36.17 2.94 9.23
CA THR A 32 -36.57 2.59 7.87
C THR A 32 -35.44 2.95 6.92
N ILE A 33 -34.39 2.14 6.89
CA ILE A 33 -33.34 2.22 5.88
C ILE A 33 -34.01 1.85 4.56
N PRO A 34 -34.06 2.74 3.56
CA PRO A 34 -34.64 2.43 2.27
C PRO A 34 -34.01 1.15 1.70
N ALA A 35 -34.83 0.26 1.11
CA ALA A 35 -34.31 -0.96 0.50
C ALA A 35 -33.28 -0.70 -0.63
N SER A 36 -33.26 0.50 -1.21
CA SER A 36 -32.18 0.99 -2.08
C SER A 36 -30.86 1.17 -1.32
N MET A 37 -30.88 1.86 -0.18
CA MET A 37 -29.70 2.12 0.65
C MET A 37 -29.10 0.82 1.23
N LEU A 38 -29.92 -0.15 1.64
CA LEU A 38 -29.44 -1.49 2.04
C LEU A 38 -28.79 -2.25 0.87
N ARG A 39 -29.33 -2.12 -0.35
CA ARG A 39 -28.72 -2.69 -1.56
C ARG A 39 -27.41 -2.01 -1.92
N ASP A 40 -27.34 -0.68 -1.79
CA ASP A 40 -26.12 0.09 -2.05
C ASP A 40 -25.03 -0.22 -1.02
N LEU A 41 -25.38 -0.36 0.27
CA LEU A 41 -24.44 -0.77 1.32
C LEU A 41 -23.94 -2.20 1.13
N LYS A 42 -24.81 -3.14 0.74
CA LYS A 42 -24.42 -4.52 0.44
C LYS A 42 -23.54 -4.60 -0.81
N LYS A 43 -23.83 -3.77 -1.82
CA LYS A 43 -23.04 -3.64 -3.04
C LYS A 43 -21.66 -3.05 -2.73
N LEU A 44 -21.62 -1.97 -1.95
CA LEU A 44 -20.39 -1.32 -1.50
C LEU A 44 -19.52 -2.28 -0.67
N GLY A 45 -20.09 -2.98 0.31
CA GLY A 45 -19.35 -3.95 1.13
C GLY A 45 -18.75 -5.09 0.30
N LYS A 46 -19.51 -5.62 -0.68
CA LYS A 46 -19.00 -6.64 -1.61
C LYS A 46 -17.89 -6.09 -2.52
N GLU A 47 -18.05 -4.87 -3.03
CA GLU A 47 -17.05 -4.20 -3.87
C GLU A 47 -15.78 -3.88 -3.09
N THR A 48 -15.88 -3.35 -1.87
CA THR A 48 -14.73 -3.10 -0.98
C THR A 48 -13.99 -4.38 -0.63
N LEU A 49 -14.71 -5.49 -0.36
CA LEU A 49 -14.09 -6.80 -0.17
C LEU A 49 -13.34 -7.26 -1.42
N VAL A 50 -13.94 -7.14 -2.61
CA VAL A 50 -13.28 -7.56 -3.86
C VAL A 50 -12.08 -6.68 -4.22
N TYR A 51 -12.20 -5.35 -4.11
CA TYR A 51 -11.10 -4.42 -4.40
C TYR A 51 -9.98 -4.49 -3.35
N GLY A 52 -10.35 -4.58 -2.07
CA GLY A 52 -9.40 -4.71 -0.96
C GLY A 52 -8.66 -6.03 -1.00
N LEU A 53 -9.39 -7.15 -1.14
CA LEU A 53 -8.80 -8.49 -1.21
C LEU A 53 -7.92 -8.66 -2.46
N SER A 54 -8.37 -8.19 -3.63
CA SER A 54 -7.52 -8.24 -4.84
C SER A 54 -6.22 -7.46 -4.68
N THR A 55 -6.25 -6.32 -3.99
CA THR A 55 -5.04 -5.53 -3.71
C THR A 55 -4.08 -6.25 -2.75
N VAL A 56 -4.60 -6.87 -1.70
CA VAL A 56 -3.78 -7.64 -0.74
C VAL A 56 -3.19 -8.87 -1.42
N VAL A 57 -4.00 -9.64 -2.15
CA VAL A 57 -3.55 -10.80 -2.92
C VAL A 57 -2.49 -10.39 -3.94
N ALA A 58 -2.68 -9.28 -4.66
CA ALA A 58 -1.70 -8.76 -5.60
C ALA A 58 -0.35 -8.46 -4.95
N ARG A 59 -0.35 -7.86 -3.76
CA ARG A 59 0.88 -7.56 -3.00
C ARG A 59 1.58 -8.81 -2.51
N LEU A 60 0.82 -9.80 -2.01
CA LEU A 60 1.36 -11.08 -1.58
C LEU A 60 1.95 -11.86 -2.76
N LEU A 61 1.26 -11.89 -3.89
CA LEU A 61 1.75 -12.51 -5.12
C LEU A 61 3.06 -11.85 -5.62
N ASN A 62 3.16 -10.52 -5.55
CA ASN A 62 4.40 -9.81 -5.87
C ASN A 62 5.53 -10.11 -4.86
N PHE A 63 5.20 -10.32 -3.58
CA PHE A 63 6.17 -10.77 -2.60
C PHE A 63 6.69 -12.18 -2.91
N LEU A 64 5.88 -13.07 -3.49
CA LEU A 64 6.34 -14.40 -3.94
C LEU A 64 7.36 -14.33 -5.08
N LEU A 65 7.47 -13.21 -5.80
CA LEU A 65 8.58 -13.00 -6.74
C LEU A 65 9.90 -12.69 -6.05
N LEU A 66 9.92 -12.27 -4.79
CA LEU A 66 11.17 -11.92 -4.11
C LEU A 66 12.14 -13.11 -3.99
N PRO A 67 11.73 -14.30 -3.52
CA PRO A 67 12.58 -15.49 -3.54
C PRO A 67 13.10 -15.80 -4.94
N PHE A 68 12.22 -15.69 -5.94
CA PHE A 68 12.56 -16.00 -7.31
C PHE A 68 13.56 -15.00 -7.91
N HIS A 69 13.33 -13.69 -7.75
CA HIS A 69 14.24 -12.63 -8.18
C HIS A 69 15.60 -12.76 -7.51
N THR A 70 15.67 -13.05 -6.21
CA THR A 70 16.96 -13.15 -5.51
C THR A 70 17.78 -14.37 -5.89
N HIS A 71 17.16 -15.47 -6.37
CA HIS A 71 17.90 -16.66 -6.81
C HIS A 71 18.29 -16.65 -8.29
N TYR A 72 17.55 -15.91 -9.14
CA TYR A 72 17.79 -15.87 -10.58
C TYR A 72 18.45 -14.57 -11.06
N LEU A 73 18.46 -13.52 -10.25
CA LEU A 73 19.10 -12.25 -10.58
C LEU A 73 20.31 -11.99 -9.68
N THR A 74 21.37 -11.49 -10.29
CA THR A 74 22.47 -10.87 -9.55
C THR A 74 21.97 -9.61 -8.83
N GLN A 75 22.69 -9.20 -7.77
CA GLN A 75 22.37 -7.97 -7.03
C GLN A 75 22.26 -6.75 -7.97
N GLY A 76 23.19 -6.63 -8.93
CA GLY A 76 23.19 -5.53 -9.89
C GLY A 76 21.97 -5.55 -10.82
N GLU A 77 21.62 -6.71 -11.39
CA GLU A 77 20.42 -6.83 -12.22
C GLU A 77 19.14 -6.50 -11.46
N TYR A 78 19.03 -6.98 -10.22
CA TYR A 78 17.86 -6.69 -9.41
C TYR A 78 17.78 -5.20 -9.03
N GLY A 79 18.92 -4.58 -8.71
CA GLY A 79 19.00 -3.16 -8.41
C GLY A 79 18.68 -2.27 -9.61
N ALA A 80 19.13 -2.63 -10.81
CA ALA A 80 18.77 -1.92 -12.03
C ALA A 80 17.27 -1.96 -12.32
N VAL A 81 16.64 -3.13 -12.18
CA VAL A 81 15.17 -3.28 -12.29
C VAL A 81 14.47 -2.42 -11.23
N ALA A 82 14.97 -2.44 -9.99
CA ALA A 82 14.40 -1.66 -8.89
C ALA A 82 14.48 -0.14 -9.14
N ALA A 83 15.62 0.35 -9.63
CA ALA A 83 15.83 1.74 -9.98
C ALA A 83 14.94 2.16 -11.16
N LEU A 84 14.84 1.33 -12.21
CA LEU A 84 13.94 1.59 -13.34
C LEU A 84 12.49 1.69 -12.91
N PHE A 85 12.01 0.77 -12.07
CA PHE A 85 10.64 0.87 -11.54
C PHE A 85 10.43 2.14 -10.69
N ALA A 86 11.44 2.58 -9.95
CA ALA A 86 11.36 3.85 -9.23
C ALA A 86 11.27 5.04 -10.20
N TYR A 87 12.11 5.12 -11.24
CA TYR A 87 11.99 6.15 -12.28
C TYR A 87 10.63 6.10 -12.99
N MET A 88 10.15 4.90 -13.34
CA MET A 88 8.84 4.70 -13.95
C MET A 88 7.69 5.17 -13.06
N ALA A 89 7.83 5.11 -11.73
CA ALA A 89 6.82 5.66 -10.82
C ALA A 89 6.69 7.18 -10.98
N PHE A 90 7.80 7.91 -11.13
CA PHE A 90 7.78 9.35 -11.44
C PHE A 90 7.25 9.62 -12.85
N PHE A 91 7.71 8.87 -13.85
CA PHE A 91 7.23 9.05 -15.23
C PHE A 91 5.74 8.74 -15.35
N ASN A 92 5.19 7.77 -14.61
CA ASN A 92 3.75 7.53 -14.60
C ASN A 92 2.93 8.76 -14.18
N VAL A 93 3.41 9.55 -13.22
CA VAL A 93 2.75 10.82 -12.85
C VAL A 93 2.75 11.80 -14.02
N ALA A 94 3.86 11.89 -14.76
CA ALA A 94 3.96 12.76 -15.93
C ALA A 94 3.13 12.25 -17.13
N TYR A 95 3.10 10.94 -17.37
CA TYR A 95 2.34 10.30 -18.45
C TYR A 95 0.84 10.42 -18.23
N GLN A 96 0.37 10.21 -17.00
CA GLN A 96 -1.05 10.22 -16.68
C GLN A 96 -1.55 11.62 -16.35
N TYR A 97 -0.70 12.46 -15.74
CA TYR A 97 -0.93 13.86 -15.34
C TYR A 97 -2.28 14.16 -14.66
N GLY A 98 -2.95 13.15 -14.09
CA GLY A 98 -4.26 13.26 -13.46
C GLY A 98 -5.47 13.15 -14.42
N MET A 99 -5.26 12.71 -15.66
CA MET A 99 -6.32 12.61 -16.68
C MET A 99 -7.41 11.60 -16.29
N ASP A 100 -7.10 10.55 -15.55
CA ASP A 100 -8.08 9.59 -15.01
C ASP A 100 -9.06 10.27 -14.05
N GLN A 101 -8.55 11.08 -13.12
CA GLN A 101 -9.35 11.82 -12.16
C GLN A 101 -10.17 12.91 -12.87
N ALA A 102 -9.58 13.60 -13.84
CA ALA A 102 -10.27 14.58 -14.66
C ALA A 102 -11.44 13.94 -15.42
N TYR A 103 -11.18 12.84 -16.11
CA TYR A 103 -12.21 12.09 -16.82
C TYR A 103 -13.34 11.67 -15.88
N MET A 104 -13.03 11.03 -14.73
CA MET A 104 -14.06 10.60 -13.79
C MET A 104 -14.91 11.76 -13.26
N ARG A 105 -14.31 12.93 -13.01
CA ARG A 105 -15.05 14.13 -12.60
C ARG A 105 -16.01 14.60 -13.69
N TYR A 106 -15.48 14.87 -14.88
CA TYR A 106 -16.26 15.45 -15.98
C TYR A 106 -17.27 14.47 -16.58
N ALA A 107 -17.01 13.17 -16.53
CA ALA A 107 -17.94 12.13 -17.00
C ALA A 107 -19.26 12.10 -16.21
N VAL A 108 -19.28 12.59 -14.96
CA VAL A 108 -20.50 12.65 -14.15
C VAL A 108 -21.22 14.00 -14.28
N GLU A 109 -20.53 15.04 -14.76
CA GLU A 109 -21.13 16.37 -14.97
C GLU A 109 -22.17 16.34 -16.10
N LYS A 110 -23.33 16.97 -15.87
CA LYS A 110 -24.39 17.11 -16.88
C LYS A 110 -24.23 18.44 -17.62
N ASP A 111 -23.38 18.43 -18.65
CA ASP A 111 -22.95 19.60 -19.43
C ASP A 111 -23.38 19.51 -20.92
N GLY A 112 -24.29 18.60 -21.25
CA GLY A 112 -24.77 18.38 -22.62
C GLY A 112 -23.76 17.70 -23.55
N LEU A 113 -22.55 17.38 -23.07
CA LEU A 113 -21.56 16.60 -23.80
C LEU A 113 -21.81 15.10 -23.58
N SER A 114 -21.62 14.31 -24.63
CA SER A 114 -21.76 12.86 -24.54
C SER A 114 -20.58 12.23 -23.79
N ASP A 115 -20.80 11.05 -23.19
CA ASP A 115 -19.72 10.24 -22.60
C ASP A 115 -18.61 9.93 -23.62
N GLU A 116 -18.98 9.74 -24.88
CA GLU A 116 -18.06 9.48 -26.00
C GLU A 116 -17.14 10.67 -26.24
N ASP A 117 -17.66 11.91 -26.21
CA ASP A 117 -16.86 13.11 -26.37
C ASP A 117 -15.81 13.25 -25.25
N LYS A 118 -16.24 12.96 -24.02
CA LYS A 118 -15.40 13.07 -22.81
C LYS A 118 -14.31 12.02 -22.80
N PHE A 119 -14.67 10.77 -23.06
CA PHE A 119 -13.71 9.67 -23.14
C PHE A 119 -12.74 9.88 -24.30
N SER A 120 -13.24 10.20 -25.50
CA SER A 120 -12.41 10.36 -26.71
C SER A 120 -11.43 11.51 -26.57
N THR A 121 -11.88 12.68 -26.11
CA THR A 121 -11.00 13.84 -25.92
C THR A 121 -9.90 13.54 -24.90
N ALA A 122 -10.23 12.89 -23.79
CA ALA A 122 -9.25 12.47 -22.79
C ALA A 122 -8.27 11.42 -23.35
N PHE A 123 -8.78 10.42 -24.07
CA PHE A 123 -7.99 9.32 -24.62
C PHE A 123 -7.02 9.80 -25.71
N TRP A 124 -7.48 10.64 -26.65
CA TRP A 124 -6.61 11.21 -27.69
C TRP A 124 -5.53 12.12 -27.10
N SER A 125 -5.86 12.91 -26.07
CA SER A 125 -4.86 13.70 -25.34
C SER A 125 -3.80 12.82 -24.69
N LEU A 126 -4.23 11.73 -24.04
CA LEU A 126 -3.35 10.79 -23.36
C LEU A 126 -2.49 9.99 -24.35
N LEU A 127 -3.06 9.58 -25.49
CA LEU A 127 -2.33 8.90 -26.56
C LEU A 127 -1.26 9.81 -27.16
N ALA A 128 -1.61 11.05 -27.53
CA ALA A 128 -0.66 11.98 -28.13
C ALA A 128 0.53 12.27 -27.19
N SER A 129 0.25 12.58 -25.93
CA SER A 129 1.28 12.84 -24.92
C SER A 129 2.13 11.59 -24.61
N SER A 130 1.51 10.42 -24.43
CA SER A 130 2.22 9.19 -24.11
C SER A 130 3.09 8.69 -25.27
N VAL A 131 2.62 8.82 -26.51
CA VAL A 131 3.43 8.50 -27.71
C VAL A 131 4.62 9.44 -27.81
N LEU A 132 4.41 10.75 -27.63
CA LEU A 132 5.49 11.73 -27.65
C LEU A 132 6.55 11.43 -26.59
N PHE A 133 6.15 11.23 -25.33
CA PHE A 133 7.08 10.93 -24.24
C PHE A 133 7.80 9.60 -24.44
N SER A 134 7.10 8.59 -24.95
CA SER A 134 7.70 7.27 -25.19
C SER A 134 8.65 7.27 -26.37
N ALA A 135 8.35 8.02 -27.44
CA ALA A 135 9.26 8.20 -28.56
C ALA A 135 10.54 8.89 -28.08
N LEU A 136 10.42 9.99 -27.32
CA LEU A 136 11.57 10.68 -26.73
C LEU A 136 12.41 9.74 -25.85
N LEU A 137 11.76 8.98 -24.95
CA LEU A 137 12.45 8.05 -24.07
C LEU A 137 13.10 6.88 -24.83
N PHE A 138 12.46 6.39 -25.89
CA PHE A 138 12.96 5.27 -26.70
C PHE A 138 14.19 5.65 -27.53
N PHE A 139 14.15 6.80 -28.21
CA PHE A 139 15.27 7.27 -29.03
C PHE A 139 16.43 7.79 -28.19
N SER A 140 16.15 8.40 -27.03
CA SER A 140 17.16 8.85 -26.08
C SER A 140 17.50 7.81 -25.01
N ALA A 141 17.14 6.54 -25.21
CA ALA A 141 17.21 5.51 -24.17
C ALA A 141 18.62 5.31 -23.60
N ASP A 142 19.65 5.30 -24.44
CA ASP A 142 21.04 5.12 -23.99
C ASP A 142 21.52 6.35 -23.19
N THR A 143 21.11 7.56 -23.59
CA THR A 143 21.38 8.79 -22.83
C THR A 143 20.67 8.78 -21.48
N PHE A 144 19.38 8.42 -21.44
CA PHE A 144 18.63 8.30 -20.19
C PHE A 144 19.20 7.22 -19.27
N ALA A 145 19.66 6.09 -19.84
CA ALA A 145 20.32 5.04 -19.08
C ALA A 145 21.62 5.54 -18.45
N LEU A 146 22.45 6.26 -19.21
CA LEU A 146 23.69 6.86 -18.70
C LEU A 146 23.40 7.91 -17.59
N TRP A 147 22.52 8.87 -17.87
CA TRP A 147 22.16 9.94 -16.93
C TRP A 147 21.39 9.44 -15.71
N GLY A 148 20.72 8.30 -15.81
CA GLY A 148 20.02 7.63 -14.71
C GLY A 148 20.89 6.63 -13.93
N GLY A 149 22.21 6.59 -14.17
CA GLY A 149 23.13 5.72 -13.41
C GLY A 149 23.08 4.25 -13.81
N LEU A 150 22.56 3.93 -15.00
CA LEU A 150 22.40 2.59 -15.56
C LEU A 150 23.16 2.44 -16.90
N PRO A 151 24.48 2.73 -16.96
CA PRO A 151 25.23 2.69 -18.21
C PRO A 151 25.13 1.31 -18.89
N GLY A 152 24.91 1.30 -20.20
CA GLY A 152 24.78 0.06 -20.98
C GLY A 152 23.42 -0.64 -20.87
N ARG A 153 22.46 -0.11 -20.08
CA ARG A 153 21.11 -0.70 -19.92
C ARG A 153 20.02 -0.01 -20.75
N GLY A 154 20.37 0.63 -21.87
CA GLY A 154 19.41 1.34 -22.74
C GLY A 154 18.26 0.47 -23.25
N THR A 155 18.49 -0.83 -23.47
CA THR A 155 17.42 -1.78 -23.83
C THR A 155 16.33 -1.88 -22.76
N LEU A 156 16.68 -1.80 -21.46
CA LEU A 156 15.69 -1.80 -20.39
C LEU A 156 14.88 -0.51 -20.37
N VAL A 157 15.50 0.63 -20.68
CA VAL A 157 14.83 1.93 -20.81
C VAL A 157 13.85 1.91 -21.98
N ARG A 158 14.20 1.27 -23.11
CA ARG A 158 13.28 1.06 -24.24
C ARG A 158 12.07 0.22 -23.84
N CYS A 159 12.26 -0.84 -23.05
CA CYS A 159 11.14 -1.59 -22.48
C CYS A 159 10.27 -0.71 -21.56
N ALA A 160 10.89 0.11 -20.70
CA ALA A 160 10.18 1.03 -19.83
C ALA A 160 9.32 2.03 -20.61
N ALA A 161 9.82 2.56 -21.74
CA ALA A 161 9.04 3.42 -22.63
C ALA A 161 7.78 2.72 -23.16
N GLY A 162 7.91 1.47 -23.61
CA GLY A 162 6.76 0.66 -24.04
C GLY A 162 5.76 0.37 -22.92
N ILE A 163 6.25 0.05 -21.72
CA ILE A 163 5.39 -0.19 -20.55
C ILE A 163 4.61 1.08 -20.19
N LEU A 164 5.30 2.22 -20.06
CA LEU A 164 4.68 3.51 -19.71
C LEU A 164 3.61 3.93 -20.74
N LEU A 165 3.87 3.72 -22.03
CA LEU A 165 2.89 3.96 -23.09
C LEU A 165 1.61 3.14 -22.86
N LEU A 166 1.76 1.82 -22.70
CA LEU A 166 0.63 0.90 -22.59
C LEU A 166 -0.15 1.08 -21.28
N ASP A 167 0.55 1.35 -20.18
CA ASP A 167 -0.05 1.59 -18.87
C ASP A 167 -0.82 2.93 -18.85
N ALA A 168 -0.28 3.98 -19.48
CA ALA A 168 -0.97 5.24 -19.64
C ALA A 168 -2.26 5.06 -20.46
N LEU A 169 -2.20 4.37 -21.61
CA LEU A 169 -3.40 4.12 -22.42
C LEU A 169 -4.45 3.26 -21.71
N SER A 170 -4.01 2.30 -20.88
CA SER A 170 -4.90 1.44 -20.09
C SER A 170 -5.59 2.18 -18.94
N THR A 171 -5.08 3.36 -18.55
CA THR A 171 -5.55 4.09 -17.36
C THR A 171 -6.98 4.61 -17.53
N LEU A 172 -7.36 5.15 -18.69
CA LEU A 172 -8.72 5.65 -18.94
C LEU A 172 -9.78 4.54 -19.03
N PRO A 173 -9.56 3.41 -19.75
CA PRO A 173 -10.48 2.28 -19.68
C PRO A 173 -10.68 1.76 -18.25
N PHE A 174 -9.62 1.69 -17.44
CA PHE A 174 -9.76 1.32 -16.03
C PHE A 174 -10.60 2.34 -15.24
N ALA A 175 -10.44 3.64 -15.51
CA ALA A 175 -11.23 4.68 -14.90
C ALA A 175 -12.73 4.55 -15.28
N ASP A 176 -13.03 4.27 -16.55
CA ASP A 176 -14.42 4.02 -17.02
C ASP A 176 -15.03 2.78 -16.35
N LEU A 177 -14.29 1.66 -16.27
CA LEU A 177 -14.77 0.46 -15.57
C LEU A 177 -15.11 0.74 -14.09
N ARG A 178 -14.29 1.56 -13.43
CA ARG A 178 -14.53 1.97 -12.04
C ARG A 178 -15.74 2.88 -11.93
N LEU A 179 -15.85 3.88 -12.81
CA LEU A 179 -16.96 4.83 -12.84
C LEU A 179 -18.30 4.13 -13.06
N ARG A 180 -18.33 3.11 -13.94
CA ARG A 180 -19.54 2.35 -14.28
C ARG A 180 -19.77 1.14 -13.36
N HIS A 181 -19.06 1.03 -12.25
CA HIS A 181 -19.17 -0.07 -11.28
C HIS A 181 -19.00 -1.48 -11.90
N ARG A 182 -18.18 -1.63 -12.94
CA ARG A 182 -17.83 -2.92 -13.55
C ARG A 182 -16.69 -3.59 -12.79
N ALA A 183 -16.87 -3.75 -11.48
CA ALA A 183 -15.84 -4.18 -10.53
C ALA A 183 -15.19 -5.53 -10.86
N TRP A 184 -15.97 -6.50 -11.32
CA TRP A 184 -15.49 -7.83 -11.68
C TRP A 184 -14.56 -7.82 -12.88
N LEU A 185 -14.90 -7.07 -13.94
CA LEU A 185 -14.04 -6.96 -15.11
C LEU A 185 -12.74 -6.22 -14.75
N PHE A 186 -12.85 -5.14 -13.97
CA PHE A 186 -11.68 -4.42 -13.44
C PHE A 186 -10.75 -5.37 -12.66
N ALA A 187 -11.30 -6.13 -11.72
CA ALA A 187 -10.53 -7.05 -10.87
C ALA A 187 -9.96 -8.22 -11.69
N ALA A 188 -10.71 -8.77 -12.65
CA ALA A 188 -10.28 -9.86 -13.51
C ALA A 188 -9.08 -9.44 -14.39
N VAL A 189 -9.16 -8.29 -15.07
CA VAL A 189 -8.06 -7.78 -15.90
C VAL A 189 -6.81 -7.51 -15.06
N ARG A 190 -6.96 -6.89 -13.88
CA ARG A 190 -5.84 -6.64 -12.95
C ARG A 190 -5.22 -7.94 -12.44
N SER A 191 -6.04 -8.91 -12.06
CA SER A 191 -5.58 -10.21 -11.55
C SER A 191 -4.87 -11.00 -12.66
N LEU A 192 -5.41 -10.99 -13.87
CA LEU A 192 -4.79 -11.64 -15.03
C LEU A 192 -3.45 -11.00 -15.39
N ASN A 193 -3.35 -9.66 -15.34
CA ASN A 193 -2.06 -8.97 -15.50
C ASN A 193 -1.03 -9.47 -14.48
N ILE A 194 -1.39 -9.57 -13.20
CA ILE A 194 -0.47 -10.03 -12.16
C ILE A 194 -0.06 -11.48 -12.44
N VAL A 195 -1.01 -12.39 -12.67
CA VAL A 195 -0.72 -13.81 -12.94
C VAL A 195 0.15 -13.97 -14.19
N LEU A 196 -0.14 -13.22 -15.24
CA LEU A 196 0.65 -13.23 -16.48
C LEU A 196 2.07 -12.71 -16.23
N THR A 197 2.22 -11.59 -15.51
CA THR A 197 3.53 -11.05 -15.12
C THR A 197 4.32 -12.08 -14.31
N LEU A 198 3.70 -12.77 -13.34
CA LEU A 198 4.35 -13.82 -12.55
C LEU A 198 4.79 -14.99 -13.43
N ALA A 199 3.88 -15.53 -14.24
CA ALA A 199 4.15 -16.67 -15.11
C ALA A 199 5.27 -16.36 -16.11
N LEU A 200 5.25 -15.18 -16.71
CA LEU A 200 6.29 -14.71 -17.62
C LEU A 200 7.61 -14.45 -16.89
N ASN A 201 7.60 -13.88 -15.68
CA ASN A 201 8.82 -13.75 -14.89
C ASN A 201 9.45 -15.12 -14.65
N VAL A 202 8.65 -16.10 -14.22
CA VAL A 202 9.14 -17.47 -13.99
C VAL A 202 9.73 -18.08 -15.27
N TRP A 203 9.00 -18.01 -16.37
CA TRP A 203 9.42 -18.60 -17.64
C TRP A 203 10.66 -17.90 -18.24
N LEU A 204 10.70 -16.57 -18.26
CA LEU A 204 11.79 -15.80 -18.88
C LEU A 204 13.08 -15.81 -18.05
N LEU A 205 12.98 -15.87 -16.72
CA LEU A 205 14.15 -15.94 -15.83
C LEU A 205 14.67 -17.37 -15.68
N ALA A 206 13.81 -18.37 -15.43
CA ALA A 206 14.26 -19.74 -15.24
C ALA A 206 14.52 -20.48 -16.55
N GLY A 207 13.66 -20.29 -17.55
CA GLY A 207 13.75 -20.98 -18.84
C GLY A 207 14.77 -20.34 -19.78
N LEU A 208 14.63 -19.03 -20.04
CA LEU A 208 15.46 -18.33 -21.02
C LEU A 208 16.67 -17.58 -20.42
N ARG A 209 16.74 -17.47 -19.08
CA ARG A 209 17.83 -16.79 -18.34
C ARG A 209 18.15 -15.39 -18.87
N LEU A 210 17.10 -14.64 -19.23
CA LEU A 210 17.22 -13.27 -19.77
C LEU A 210 17.54 -12.21 -18.70
N GLY A 211 17.71 -12.61 -17.44
CA GLY A 211 18.09 -11.72 -16.34
C GLY A 211 17.14 -10.52 -16.19
N SER A 212 17.72 -9.34 -15.96
CA SER A 212 16.95 -8.08 -15.83
C SER A 212 16.09 -7.72 -17.05
N PHE A 213 16.51 -8.09 -18.26
CA PHE A 213 15.71 -7.89 -19.48
C PHE A 213 14.45 -8.77 -19.47
N GLY A 214 14.55 -10.01 -18.97
CA GLY A 214 13.39 -10.90 -18.80
C GLY A 214 12.30 -10.30 -17.91
N VAL A 215 12.69 -9.61 -16.82
CA VAL A 215 11.72 -8.94 -15.94
C VAL A 215 11.01 -7.79 -16.65
N MET A 216 11.75 -6.95 -17.38
CA MET A 216 11.16 -5.84 -18.13
C MET A 216 10.28 -6.33 -19.27
N LEU A 217 10.70 -7.38 -19.99
CA LEU A 217 9.92 -7.99 -21.06
C LEU A 217 8.62 -8.62 -20.52
N ALA A 218 8.67 -9.32 -19.38
CA ALA A 218 7.48 -9.85 -18.73
C ALA A 218 6.44 -8.75 -18.44
N ASN A 219 6.89 -7.61 -17.92
CA ASN A 219 6.01 -6.48 -17.65
C ASN A 219 5.48 -5.84 -18.94
N LEU A 220 6.32 -5.68 -19.97
CA LEU A 220 5.91 -5.13 -21.26
C LEU A 220 4.82 -5.99 -21.91
N VAL A 221 5.01 -7.31 -21.94
CA VAL A 221 4.01 -8.25 -22.48
C VAL A 221 2.73 -8.22 -21.64
N ALA A 222 2.83 -8.15 -20.31
CA ALA A 222 1.66 -8.07 -19.44
C ALA A 222 0.87 -6.75 -19.61
N SER A 223 1.55 -5.61 -19.76
CA SER A 223 0.92 -4.32 -20.09
C SER A 223 0.28 -4.35 -21.49
N ALA A 224 0.91 -4.99 -22.47
CA ALA A 224 0.33 -5.16 -23.80
C ALA A 224 -0.94 -6.02 -23.76
N ALA A 225 -0.89 -7.16 -23.07
CA ALA A 225 -2.06 -8.01 -22.85
C ALA A 225 -3.18 -7.26 -22.12
N THR A 226 -2.85 -6.43 -21.14
CA THR A 226 -3.83 -5.61 -20.41
C THR A 226 -4.52 -4.62 -21.35
N MET A 227 -3.75 -3.92 -22.19
CA MET A 227 -4.31 -3.00 -23.17
C MET A 227 -5.19 -3.73 -24.20
N ILE A 228 -4.79 -4.92 -24.66
CA ILE A 228 -5.60 -5.75 -25.57
C ILE A 228 -6.93 -6.14 -24.92
N LEU A 229 -6.92 -6.56 -23.66
CA LEU A 229 -8.15 -6.91 -22.92
C LEU A 229 -9.06 -5.71 -22.66
N LEU A 230 -8.49 -4.50 -22.56
CA LEU A 230 -9.23 -3.25 -22.37
C LEU A 230 -9.62 -2.58 -23.69
N ALA A 231 -9.06 -3.00 -24.82
CA ALA A 231 -9.37 -2.43 -26.14
C ALA A 231 -10.87 -2.44 -26.46
N PRO A 232 -11.67 -3.49 -26.14
CA PRO A 232 -13.12 -3.45 -26.34
C PRO A 232 -13.81 -2.37 -25.50
N VAL A 233 -13.33 -2.12 -24.28
CA VAL A 233 -13.85 -1.07 -23.40
C VAL A 233 -13.52 0.31 -23.96
N ALA A 234 -12.28 0.50 -24.44
CA ALA A 234 -11.88 1.73 -25.11
C ALA A 234 -12.70 1.96 -26.38
N ALA A 235 -12.82 0.95 -27.25
CA ALA A 235 -13.53 1.03 -28.52
C ALA A 235 -15.04 1.30 -28.37
N GLN A 236 -15.64 0.90 -27.25
CA GLN A 236 -17.04 1.20 -26.95
C GLN A 236 -17.30 2.73 -26.98
N TRP A 237 -16.38 3.52 -26.42
CA TRP A 237 -16.53 4.96 -26.22
C TRP A 237 -15.69 5.82 -27.15
N LEU A 238 -14.62 5.25 -27.73
CA LEU A 238 -13.70 5.97 -28.56
C LEU A 238 -14.34 6.31 -29.91
N ARG A 239 -14.33 7.60 -30.23
CA ARG A 239 -14.72 8.18 -31.51
C ARG A 239 -13.59 9.10 -31.99
N PRO A 240 -13.47 9.35 -33.30
CA PRO A 240 -12.51 10.32 -33.85
C PRO A 240 -12.98 11.77 -33.60
N VAL A 241 -13.26 12.11 -32.34
CA VAL A 241 -13.75 13.43 -31.91
C VAL A 241 -12.82 13.99 -30.84
N PHE A 242 -12.43 15.25 -31.01
CA PHE A 242 -11.60 15.98 -30.06
C PHE A 242 -12.16 17.38 -29.81
N LYS A 243 -12.64 17.65 -28.60
CA LYS A 243 -13.21 18.96 -28.24
C LYS A 243 -12.20 19.80 -27.48
N GLY A 244 -11.62 20.81 -28.14
CA GLY A 244 -10.57 21.66 -27.56
C GLY A 244 -10.99 22.43 -26.29
N SER A 245 -12.25 22.85 -26.18
CA SER A 245 -12.80 23.49 -24.97
C SER A 245 -12.84 22.53 -23.78
N LEU A 246 -13.25 21.28 -24.02
CA LEU A 246 -13.26 20.22 -23.03
C LEU A 246 -11.84 19.83 -22.63
N TRP A 247 -10.94 19.67 -23.60
CA TRP A 247 -9.52 19.37 -23.33
C TRP A 247 -8.87 20.39 -22.40
N ARG A 248 -9.08 21.69 -22.63
CA ARG A 248 -8.59 22.74 -21.73
C ARG A 248 -9.18 22.62 -20.32
N SER A 249 -10.44 22.24 -20.21
CA SER A 249 -11.12 22.05 -18.92
C SER A 249 -10.56 20.84 -18.17
N LEU A 250 -10.35 19.72 -18.88
CA LEU A 250 -9.67 18.53 -18.35
C LEU A 250 -8.27 18.87 -17.84
N LEU A 251 -7.45 19.58 -18.64
CA LEU A 251 -6.07 19.93 -18.24
C LEU A 251 -6.01 20.91 -17.07
N ARG A 252 -6.91 21.90 -16.99
CA ARG A 252 -6.98 22.80 -15.83
C ARG A 252 -7.28 22.07 -14.53
N PHE A 253 -7.97 20.94 -14.59
CA PHE A 253 -8.20 20.09 -13.43
C PHE A 253 -7.06 19.12 -13.18
N ALA A 254 -6.51 18.51 -14.24
CA ALA A 254 -5.51 17.45 -14.16
C ALA A 254 -4.12 17.97 -13.76
N LEU A 255 -3.61 19.01 -14.42
CA LEU A 255 -2.24 19.51 -14.24
C LEU A 255 -1.93 19.95 -12.79
N PRO A 256 -2.83 20.61 -12.04
CA PRO A 256 -2.59 20.91 -10.63
C PRO A 256 -2.39 19.69 -9.72
N LEU A 257 -2.77 18.48 -10.17
CA LEU A 257 -2.55 17.24 -9.43
C LEU A 257 -1.12 16.70 -9.58
N VAL A 258 -0.39 17.13 -10.62
CA VAL A 258 0.97 16.64 -10.92
C VAL A 258 1.96 16.90 -9.78
N PRO A 259 2.07 18.11 -9.21
CA PRO A 259 3.01 18.35 -8.10
C PRO A 259 2.73 17.47 -6.87
N ALA A 260 1.45 17.25 -6.55
CA ALA A 260 1.06 16.37 -5.46
C ALA A 260 1.43 14.90 -5.76
N GLY A 261 1.22 14.45 -7.01
CA GLY A 261 1.65 13.13 -7.47
C GLY A 261 3.16 12.95 -7.40
N LEU A 262 3.94 13.93 -7.85
CA LEU A 262 5.41 13.89 -7.80
C LEU A 262 5.93 13.89 -6.36
N GLY A 263 5.37 14.73 -5.48
CA GLY A 263 5.72 14.73 -4.06
C GLY A 263 5.43 13.39 -3.39
N SER A 264 4.29 12.77 -3.71
CA SER A 264 3.95 11.43 -3.24
C SER A 264 4.95 10.37 -3.75
N MET A 265 5.27 10.38 -5.04
CA MET A 265 6.27 9.45 -5.59
C MET A 265 7.67 9.69 -5.01
N ALA A 266 8.00 10.95 -4.69
CA ALA A 266 9.24 11.29 -4.02
C ALA A 266 9.34 10.62 -2.65
N VAL A 267 8.28 10.73 -1.84
CA VAL A 267 8.18 10.07 -0.54
C VAL A 267 8.33 8.55 -0.66
N HIS A 268 7.77 7.91 -1.69
CA HIS A 268 7.75 6.45 -1.79
C HIS A 268 8.99 5.84 -2.46
N ALA A 269 9.57 6.49 -3.47
CA ALA A 269 10.49 5.82 -4.39
C ALA A 269 11.80 6.58 -4.72
N ILE A 270 11.95 7.86 -4.33
CA ILE A 270 13.13 8.67 -4.74
C ILE A 270 14.46 8.14 -4.22
N ASP A 271 14.41 7.36 -3.13
CA ASP A 271 15.58 6.79 -2.49
C ASP A 271 16.34 5.83 -3.39
N ARG A 272 15.67 5.08 -4.29
CA ARG A 272 16.38 4.15 -5.19
C ARG A 272 17.20 4.87 -6.26
N PRO A 273 16.66 5.85 -7.02
CA PRO A 273 17.44 6.68 -7.94
C PRO A 273 18.63 7.37 -7.26
N ILE A 274 18.42 7.99 -6.10
CA ILE A 274 19.50 8.68 -5.38
C ILE A 274 20.56 7.67 -4.91
N LEU A 275 20.14 6.54 -4.33
CA LEU A 275 21.06 5.48 -3.89
C LEU A 275 21.88 4.95 -5.06
N LEU A 276 21.27 4.72 -6.22
CA LEU A 276 21.97 4.28 -7.43
C LEU A 276 23.08 5.25 -7.83
N HIS A 277 22.76 6.55 -7.89
CA HIS A 277 23.72 7.58 -8.28
C HIS A 277 24.87 7.79 -7.30
N LEU A 278 24.64 7.53 -6.01
CA LEU A 278 25.65 7.71 -4.96
C LEU A 278 26.42 6.42 -4.65
N THR A 279 25.97 5.28 -5.16
CA THR A 279 26.59 3.97 -4.92
C THR A 279 26.70 3.19 -6.22
N ASP A 280 25.93 2.12 -6.37
CA ASP A 280 26.00 1.17 -7.49
C ASP A 280 24.71 0.33 -7.55
N GLU A 281 24.52 -0.38 -8.67
CA GLU A 281 23.36 -1.23 -8.89
C GLU A 281 23.25 -2.36 -7.85
N ALA A 282 24.35 -2.96 -7.41
CA ALA A 282 24.31 -4.07 -6.45
C ALA A 282 23.83 -3.60 -5.07
N THR A 283 24.28 -2.43 -4.62
CA THR A 283 23.80 -1.78 -3.39
C THR A 283 22.29 -1.52 -3.45
N VAL A 284 21.76 -1.07 -4.61
CA VAL A 284 20.32 -0.89 -4.80
C VAL A 284 19.57 -2.22 -4.78
N GLY A 285 20.14 -3.28 -5.34
CA GLY A 285 19.56 -4.63 -5.31
C GLY A 285 19.46 -5.19 -3.89
N LEU A 286 20.53 -5.03 -3.10
CA LEU A 286 20.54 -5.36 -1.67
C LEU A 286 19.47 -4.58 -0.92
N TYR A 287 19.39 -3.27 -1.14
CA TYR A 287 18.39 -2.41 -0.51
C TYR A 287 16.96 -2.84 -0.87
N GLN A 288 16.67 -3.05 -2.16
CA GLN A 288 15.34 -3.41 -2.62
C GLN A 288 14.88 -4.77 -2.10
N ALA A 289 15.75 -5.78 -2.09
CA ALA A 289 15.41 -7.11 -1.60
C ALA A 289 14.99 -7.07 -0.13
N ASN A 290 15.76 -6.34 0.68
CA ASN A 290 15.51 -6.20 2.10
C ASN A 290 14.36 -5.23 2.41
N TYR A 291 14.16 -4.17 1.62
CA TYR A 291 13.00 -3.29 1.74
C TYR A 291 11.69 -4.08 1.54
N ARG A 292 11.65 -5.02 0.58
CA ARG A 292 10.46 -5.84 0.34
C ARG A 292 10.10 -6.77 1.51
N LEU A 293 11.03 -7.11 2.39
CA LEU A 293 10.74 -7.87 3.61
C LEU A 293 9.85 -7.09 4.59
N ALA A 294 9.90 -5.76 4.55
CA ALA A 294 9.05 -4.90 5.39
C ALA A 294 7.60 -4.77 4.89
N ILE A 295 7.22 -5.45 3.79
CA ILE A 295 5.88 -5.37 3.19
C ILE A 295 4.75 -5.69 4.18
N VAL A 296 5.03 -6.53 5.19
CA VAL A 296 4.03 -6.91 6.20
C VAL A 296 3.52 -5.68 6.94
N MET A 297 4.40 -4.74 7.30
CA MET A 297 3.97 -3.53 7.99
C MET A 297 3.18 -2.60 7.07
N MET A 298 3.59 -2.46 5.81
CA MET A 298 2.82 -1.73 4.79
C MET A 298 1.41 -2.32 4.61
N LEU A 299 1.26 -3.65 4.62
CA LEU A 299 -0.06 -4.30 4.54
C LEU A 299 -0.94 -3.97 5.76
N VAL A 300 -0.36 -4.02 6.96
CA VAL A 300 -1.05 -3.69 8.21
C VAL A 300 -1.49 -2.23 8.22
N VAL A 301 -0.62 -1.31 7.83
CA VAL A 301 -0.95 0.13 7.74
C VAL A 301 -2.05 0.38 6.73
N ASN A 302 -2.01 -0.26 5.57
CA ASN A 302 -3.04 -0.08 4.54
C ASN A 302 -4.40 -0.69 4.94
N MET A 303 -4.41 -1.81 5.68
CA MET A 303 -5.64 -2.36 6.25
C MET A 303 -6.20 -1.44 7.33
N PHE A 304 -5.33 -0.91 8.19
CA PHE A 304 -5.69 0.07 9.20
C PHE A 304 -6.29 1.32 8.56
N GLU A 305 -5.64 1.92 7.56
CA GLU A 305 -6.13 3.13 6.86
C GLU A 305 -7.54 2.93 6.30
N GLN A 306 -7.78 1.79 5.64
CA GLN A 306 -9.08 1.45 5.04
C GLN A 306 -10.19 1.31 6.08
N ALA A 307 -9.89 0.76 7.27
CA ALA A 307 -10.85 0.63 8.36
C ALA A 307 -11.02 1.94 9.16
N TRP A 308 -9.92 2.67 9.37
CA TRP A 308 -9.84 3.86 10.20
C TRP A 308 -10.64 5.01 9.61
N ARG A 309 -10.50 5.25 8.30
CA ARG A 309 -11.18 6.35 7.60
C ARG A 309 -12.69 6.38 7.78
N PRO A 310 -13.45 5.33 7.45
CA PRO A 310 -14.89 5.31 7.69
C PRO A 310 -15.22 5.33 9.19
N PHE A 311 -14.42 4.67 10.03
CA PHE A 311 -14.65 4.61 11.47
C PHE A 311 -14.64 6.00 12.11
N TYR A 312 -13.59 6.82 11.91
CA TYR A 312 -13.55 8.13 12.55
C TYR A 312 -14.58 9.10 11.96
N LEU A 313 -14.91 9.01 10.66
CA LEU A 313 -15.94 9.86 10.03
C LEU A 313 -17.36 9.57 10.53
N GLN A 314 -17.66 8.32 10.88
CA GLN A 314 -18.95 7.93 11.46
C GLN A 314 -18.98 8.26 12.95
N ARG A 315 -17.94 7.85 13.68
CA ARG A 315 -17.84 8.00 15.14
C ARG A 315 -17.74 9.46 15.58
N SER A 316 -17.17 10.35 14.76
CA SER A 316 -17.02 11.79 15.10
C SER A 316 -18.35 12.51 15.36
N LYS A 317 -19.48 11.92 14.97
CA LYS A 317 -20.82 12.47 15.23
C LYS A 317 -21.29 12.19 16.66
N GLU A 318 -20.61 11.32 17.40
CA GLU A 318 -20.98 10.95 18.76
C GLU A 318 -20.24 11.80 19.80
N PRO A 319 -20.90 12.12 20.95
CA PRO A 319 -20.37 13.02 21.97
C PRO A 319 -19.13 12.51 22.74
N ASP A 320 -18.67 11.27 22.53
CA ASP A 320 -17.49 10.67 23.19
C ASP A 320 -16.47 10.06 22.20
N SER A 321 -16.33 10.69 21.03
CA SER A 321 -15.46 10.18 19.96
C SER A 321 -13.97 10.42 20.19
N GLY A 322 -13.60 11.51 20.87
CA GLY A 322 -12.21 11.90 21.12
C GLY A 322 -11.39 10.83 21.87
N PRO A 323 -11.81 10.38 23.07
CA PRO A 323 -11.10 9.34 23.83
C PRO A 323 -11.00 8.01 23.08
N VAL A 324 -12.01 7.66 22.28
CA VAL A 324 -11.98 6.46 21.44
C VAL A 324 -10.87 6.56 20.40
N PHE A 325 -10.69 7.73 19.76
CA PHE A 325 -9.60 7.92 18.81
C PHE A 325 -8.22 7.84 19.48
N GLY A 326 -8.10 8.37 20.70
CA GLY A 326 -6.89 8.23 21.52
C GLY A 326 -6.54 6.77 21.80
N ARG A 327 -7.53 5.94 22.16
CA ARG A 327 -7.36 4.50 22.39
C ARG A 327 -6.99 3.73 21.12
N VAL A 328 -7.58 4.08 19.98
CA VAL A 328 -7.24 3.43 18.70
C VAL A 328 -5.77 3.65 18.34
N LEU A 329 -5.23 4.86 18.55
CA LEU A 329 -3.80 5.11 18.40
C LEU A 329 -2.96 4.20 19.32
N THR A 330 -3.33 4.11 20.59
CA THR A 330 -2.65 3.28 21.59
C THR A 330 -2.59 1.80 21.15
N TYR A 331 -3.71 1.25 20.67
CA TYR A 331 -3.77 -0.14 20.19
C TYR A 331 -3.03 -0.35 18.87
N TYR A 332 -3.14 0.61 17.94
CA TYR A 332 -2.35 0.59 16.72
C TYR A 332 -0.86 0.55 17.04
N LEU A 333 -0.38 1.42 17.94
CA LEU A 333 1.02 1.48 18.34
C LEU A 333 1.48 0.19 19.03
N ALA A 334 0.66 -0.40 19.90
CA ALA A 334 0.97 -1.66 20.55
C ALA A 334 1.16 -2.81 19.54
N GLY A 335 0.23 -2.96 18.60
CA GLY A 335 0.33 -3.98 17.54
C GLY A 335 1.49 -3.72 16.59
N ALA A 336 1.70 -2.46 16.19
CA ALA A 336 2.79 -2.04 15.31
C ALA A 336 4.17 -2.31 15.94
N LEU A 337 4.38 -1.93 17.20
CA LEU A 337 5.63 -2.18 17.92
C LEU A 337 5.88 -3.68 18.09
N TRP A 338 4.85 -4.46 18.41
CA TRP A 338 4.99 -5.91 18.50
C TRP A 338 5.41 -6.54 17.17
N LEU A 339 4.85 -6.08 16.04
CA LEU A 339 5.26 -6.52 14.71
C LEU A 339 6.68 -6.10 14.36
N VAL A 340 7.07 -4.85 14.66
CA VAL A 340 8.45 -4.37 14.49
C VAL A 340 9.40 -5.29 15.26
N LEU A 341 9.13 -5.58 16.52
CA LEU A 341 9.93 -6.49 17.34
C LEU A 341 9.97 -7.90 16.75
N ALA A 342 8.82 -8.49 16.43
CA ALA A 342 8.73 -9.84 15.89
C ALA A 342 9.55 -9.98 14.60
N PHE A 343 9.30 -9.12 13.61
CA PHE A 343 10.00 -9.24 12.33
C PHE A 343 11.48 -8.90 12.46
N SER A 344 11.87 -7.91 13.27
CA SER A 344 13.28 -7.57 13.46
C SER A 344 14.09 -8.71 14.09
N LEU A 345 13.50 -9.44 15.05
CA LEU A 345 14.17 -10.54 15.75
C LEU A 345 14.24 -11.82 14.93
N PHE A 346 13.15 -12.14 14.21
CA PHE A 346 13.03 -13.36 13.44
C PHE A 346 13.50 -13.21 11.99
N MET A 347 13.83 -12.01 11.50
CA MET A 347 14.23 -11.81 10.10
C MET A 347 15.37 -12.74 9.65
N PRO A 348 16.47 -12.91 10.41
CA PRO A 348 17.55 -13.82 10.03
C PRO A 348 17.10 -15.27 9.90
N ASP A 349 16.11 -15.70 10.67
CA ASP A 349 15.54 -17.05 10.62
C ASP A 349 14.57 -17.17 9.44
N ILE A 350 13.72 -16.16 9.24
CA ILE A 350 12.74 -16.09 8.14
C ILE A 350 13.45 -16.18 6.79
N VAL A 351 14.54 -15.46 6.57
CA VAL A 351 15.27 -15.53 5.29
C VAL A 351 15.99 -16.87 5.06
N ARG A 352 16.28 -17.61 6.14
CA ARG A 352 16.88 -18.94 6.10
C ARG A 352 15.86 -20.07 5.95
N LEU A 353 14.57 -19.79 6.13
CA LEU A 353 13.50 -20.78 5.94
C LEU A 353 13.64 -21.41 4.56
N ARG A 354 13.72 -22.74 4.51
CA ARG A 354 13.86 -23.46 3.26
C ARG A 354 12.49 -23.65 2.62
N LEU A 355 12.25 -22.97 1.52
CA LEU A 355 11.11 -23.21 0.64
C LEU A 355 11.61 -23.98 -0.58
N PHE A 356 11.01 -25.14 -0.87
CA PHE A 356 11.41 -25.98 -2.01
C PHE A 356 12.91 -26.34 -2.04
N GLY A 357 13.54 -26.49 -0.86
CA GLY A 357 14.95 -26.87 -0.73
C GLY A 357 15.96 -25.72 -0.78
N VAL A 358 15.53 -24.50 -1.09
CA VAL A 358 16.37 -23.29 -1.11
C VAL A 358 15.95 -22.30 -0.02
N PRO A 359 16.86 -21.47 0.53
CA PRO A 359 16.47 -20.42 1.48
C PRO A 359 15.45 -19.46 0.85
N LEU A 360 14.63 -18.80 1.66
CA LEU A 360 13.63 -17.84 1.18
C LEU A 360 14.26 -16.71 0.36
N ILE A 361 15.44 -16.23 0.77
CA ILE A 361 16.22 -15.23 0.05
C ILE A 361 17.63 -15.78 -0.15
N HIS A 362 18.18 -15.60 -1.36
CA HIS A 362 19.53 -16.03 -1.67
C HIS A 362 20.56 -15.38 -0.71
N PRO A 363 21.53 -16.14 -0.17
CA PRO A 363 22.48 -15.65 0.84
C PRO A 363 23.21 -14.36 0.50
N ASP A 364 23.49 -14.13 -0.79
CA ASP A 364 24.12 -12.90 -1.28
C ASP A 364 23.35 -11.64 -0.88
N TYR A 365 22.04 -11.73 -0.65
CA TYR A 365 21.22 -10.57 -0.29
C TYR A 365 21.14 -10.31 1.22
N TRP A 366 21.69 -11.20 2.07
CA TRP A 366 21.56 -11.11 3.53
C TRP A 366 22.37 -9.95 4.13
N ALA A 367 23.37 -9.43 3.42
CA ALA A 367 24.15 -8.27 3.87
C ALA A 367 23.27 -7.02 4.10
N GLY A 368 22.11 -6.92 3.45
CA GLY A 368 21.18 -5.80 3.59
C GLY A 368 20.13 -5.96 4.72
N LEU A 369 20.17 -7.03 5.52
CA LEU A 369 19.13 -7.31 6.52
C LEU A 369 18.95 -6.20 7.56
N GLY A 370 19.99 -5.39 7.82
CA GLY A 370 19.91 -4.23 8.71
C GLY A 370 18.91 -3.16 8.27
N VAL A 371 18.48 -3.15 7.00
CA VAL A 371 17.46 -2.22 6.46
C VAL A 371 16.07 -2.53 7.02
N VAL A 372 15.76 -3.81 7.22
CA VAL A 372 14.41 -4.29 7.56
C VAL A 372 13.84 -3.61 8.81
N PRO A 373 14.50 -3.63 9.99
CA PRO A 373 13.98 -2.97 11.19
C PRO A 373 13.72 -1.47 10.99
N ILE A 374 14.59 -0.77 10.26
CA ILE A 374 14.48 0.68 10.02
C ILE A 374 13.26 0.98 9.14
N VAL A 375 13.06 0.20 8.07
CA VAL A 375 11.90 0.36 7.17
C VAL A 375 10.59 -0.01 7.86
N LEU A 376 10.58 -1.06 8.70
CA LEU A 376 9.42 -1.41 9.53
C LEU A 376 9.03 -0.26 10.47
N CYS A 377 10.01 0.36 11.12
CA CYS A 377 9.78 1.57 11.91
C CYS A 377 9.28 2.72 11.03
N GLY A 378 9.78 2.87 9.80
CA GLY A 378 9.30 3.87 8.86
C GLY A 378 7.80 3.70 8.57
N GLU A 379 7.38 2.49 8.24
CA GLU A 379 5.97 2.14 8.00
C GLU A 379 5.11 2.35 9.25
N LEU A 380 5.65 2.12 10.47
CA LEU A 380 4.99 2.49 11.72
C LEU A 380 4.69 4.00 11.77
N PHE A 381 5.68 4.85 11.48
CA PHE A 381 5.46 6.31 11.43
C PHE A 381 4.50 6.72 10.32
N TYR A 382 4.49 6.02 9.19
CA TYR A 382 3.49 6.23 8.15
C TYR A 382 2.06 5.92 8.63
N GLY A 383 1.87 4.87 9.43
CA GLY A 383 0.57 4.62 10.05
C GLY A 383 0.22 5.59 11.19
N LEU A 384 1.19 6.19 11.87
CA LEU A 384 0.95 7.34 12.76
C LEU A 384 0.46 8.55 11.96
N TYR A 385 1.06 8.83 10.80
CA TYR A 385 0.58 9.85 9.88
C TYR A 385 -0.89 9.59 9.48
N MET A 386 -1.27 8.33 9.18
CA MET A 386 -2.67 7.97 8.90
C MET A 386 -3.61 8.16 10.09
N ASN A 387 -3.15 7.88 11.31
CA ASN A 387 -3.92 8.18 12.52
C ASN A 387 -4.18 9.68 12.65
N PHE A 388 -3.13 10.50 12.57
CA PHE A 388 -3.20 11.95 12.78
C PHE A 388 -3.95 12.69 11.66
N MET A 389 -4.02 12.08 10.47
CA MET A 389 -4.84 12.59 9.37
C MET A 389 -6.33 12.73 9.75
N ALA A 390 -6.84 11.94 10.70
CA ALA A 390 -8.22 12.07 11.20
C ALA A 390 -8.53 13.47 11.74
N SER A 391 -7.67 14.02 12.61
CA SER A 391 -7.84 15.38 13.15
C SER A 391 -7.92 16.44 12.05
N ILE A 392 -7.11 16.29 11.00
CA ILE A 392 -7.03 17.24 9.89
C ILE A 392 -8.28 17.16 9.00
N GLN A 393 -8.74 15.95 8.69
CA GLN A 393 -9.94 15.77 7.86
C GLN A 393 -11.22 16.17 8.60
N LEU A 394 -11.33 15.84 9.89
CA LEU A 394 -12.48 16.22 10.72
C LEU A 394 -12.60 17.74 10.90
N SER A 395 -11.46 18.44 11.00
CA SER A 395 -11.41 19.91 11.03
C SER A 395 -11.50 20.58 9.65
N LYS A 396 -11.63 19.80 8.56
CA LYS A 396 -11.66 20.26 7.17
C LYS A 396 -10.43 21.09 6.75
N ARG A 397 -9.30 20.95 7.44
CA ARG A 397 -8.02 21.64 7.13
C ARG A 397 -7.12 20.79 6.20
N THR A 398 -7.71 20.28 5.12
CA THR A 398 -7.01 19.40 4.17
C THR A 398 -5.91 20.10 3.36
N ASP A 399 -5.84 21.44 3.43
CA ASP A 399 -4.76 22.27 2.89
C ASP A 399 -3.38 21.89 3.45
N VAL A 400 -3.33 21.28 4.64
CA VAL A 400 -2.10 20.87 5.31
C VAL A 400 -1.50 19.59 4.70
N LEU A 401 -2.32 18.73 4.08
CA LEU A 401 -1.88 17.41 3.59
C LEU A 401 -0.83 17.51 2.47
N PRO A 402 -0.99 18.35 1.43
CA PRO A 402 0.05 18.54 0.43
C PRO A 402 1.37 19.05 1.03
N TRP A 403 1.32 19.96 2.00
CA TRP A 403 2.52 20.47 2.68
C TRP A 403 3.23 19.40 3.50
N ALA A 404 2.48 18.51 4.17
CA ALA A 404 3.08 17.37 4.86
C ALA A 404 3.78 16.43 3.86
N THR A 405 3.16 16.13 2.72
CA THR A 405 3.79 15.32 1.67
C THR A 405 5.05 15.98 1.11
N LEU A 406 5.02 17.29 0.84
CA LEU A 406 6.20 18.02 0.35
C LEU A 406 7.32 18.06 1.39
N LEU A 407 7.00 18.23 2.67
CA LEU A 407 7.97 18.13 3.75
C LEU A 407 8.60 16.73 3.79
N GLY A 408 7.78 15.68 3.71
CA GLY A 408 8.25 14.30 3.64
C GLY A 408 9.20 14.09 2.45
N ALA A 409 8.81 14.55 1.26
CA ALA A 409 9.63 14.46 0.06
C ALA A 409 10.97 15.19 0.23
N ALA A 410 10.96 16.42 0.74
CA ALA A 410 12.16 17.22 0.98
C ALA A 410 13.09 16.53 1.98
N VAL A 411 12.56 16.08 3.13
CA VAL A 411 13.33 15.35 4.15
C VAL A 411 13.91 14.06 3.57
N LYS A 412 13.15 13.32 2.76
CA LYS A 412 13.65 12.10 2.12
C LYS A 412 14.79 12.39 1.14
N ILE A 413 14.62 13.38 0.27
CA ILE A 413 15.64 13.77 -0.72
C ILE A 413 16.92 14.22 -0.01
N LEU A 414 16.81 15.21 0.88
CA LEU A 414 17.95 15.77 1.61
C LEU A 414 18.62 14.72 2.50
N GLY A 415 17.82 13.93 3.22
CA GLY A 415 18.32 12.86 4.07
C GLY A 415 19.03 11.77 3.27
N THR A 416 18.53 11.41 2.09
CA THR A 416 19.18 10.39 1.25
C THR A 416 20.52 10.90 0.72
N PHE A 417 20.57 12.14 0.19
CA PHE A 417 21.84 12.74 -0.23
C PHE A 417 22.85 12.91 0.91
N ALA A 418 22.39 13.22 2.12
CA ALA A 418 23.26 13.42 3.27
C ALA A 418 23.76 12.09 3.90
N LEU A 419 22.90 11.08 4.03
CA LEU A 419 23.20 9.87 4.79
C LEU A 419 23.77 8.73 3.94
N VAL A 420 23.42 8.62 2.66
CA VAL A 420 23.90 7.54 1.79
C VAL A 420 25.42 7.52 1.61
N PRO A 421 26.14 8.66 1.47
CA PRO A 421 27.60 8.64 1.34
C PRO A 421 28.31 7.99 2.54
N TYR A 422 27.73 8.07 3.74
CA TYR A 422 28.33 7.52 4.96
C TYR A 422 27.82 6.11 5.29
N TRP A 423 26.52 5.85 5.11
CA TRP A 423 25.85 4.63 5.57
C TRP A 423 25.25 3.77 4.45
N LYS A 424 25.48 4.13 3.18
CA LYS A 424 24.98 3.41 1.99
C LYS A 424 23.47 3.10 2.10
N LEU A 425 23.09 1.83 1.93
CA LEU A 425 21.72 1.33 2.04
C LEU A 425 21.03 1.64 3.38
N LEU A 426 21.77 1.72 4.49
CA LEU A 426 21.19 2.09 5.80
C LEU A 426 20.84 3.58 5.82
N GLY A 427 21.63 4.43 5.16
CA GLY A 427 21.36 5.86 5.02
C GLY A 427 20.03 6.12 4.31
N ALA A 428 19.75 5.40 3.22
CA ALA A 428 18.46 5.47 2.52
C ALA A 428 17.27 5.01 3.40
N ALA A 429 17.46 3.97 4.21
CA ALA A 429 16.45 3.50 5.15
C ALA A 429 16.14 4.56 6.22
N TRP A 430 17.18 5.16 6.83
CA TRP A 430 17.03 6.23 7.82
C TRP A 430 16.37 7.48 7.23
N ALA A 431 16.70 7.85 5.99
CA ALA A 431 16.03 8.95 5.30
C ALA A 431 14.53 8.70 5.10
N THR A 432 14.14 7.46 4.80
CA THR A 432 12.72 7.06 4.70
C THR A 432 12.01 7.15 6.05
N LEU A 433 12.62 6.64 7.12
CA LEU A 433 12.09 6.78 8.47
C LEU A 433 11.94 8.25 8.89
N ALA A 434 12.94 9.08 8.63
CA ALA A 434 12.91 10.51 8.93
C ALA A 434 11.80 11.23 8.14
N SER A 435 11.59 10.86 6.88
CA SER A 435 10.52 11.39 6.03
C SER A 435 9.13 11.12 6.63
N TYR A 436 8.82 9.86 6.92
CA TYR A 436 7.54 9.49 7.54
C TYR A 436 7.38 10.06 8.95
N GLY A 437 8.48 10.13 9.71
CA GLY A 437 8.55 10.82 10.99
C GLY A 437 8.14 12.29 10.88
N ALA A 438 8.76 13.04 9.98
CA ALA A 438 8.47 14.46 9.75
C ALA A 438 7.02 14.69 9.32
N MET A 439 6.50 13.86 8.42
CA MET A 439 5.09 13.90 7.99
C MET A 439 4.14 13.71 9.18
N SER A 440 4.37 12.67 9.99
CA SER A 440 3.54 12.35 11.14
C SER A 440 3.61 13.45 12.22
N LEU A 441 4.80 13.99 12.51
CA LEU A 441 4.99 15.07 13.48
C LEU A 441 4.27 16.34 13.05
N MET A 442 4.35 16.71 11.78
CA MET A 442 3.62 17.86 11.24
C MET A 442 2.11 17.72 11.46
N LEU A 443 1.53 16.57 11.10
CA LEU A 443 0.10 16.34 11.31
C LEU A 443 -0.27 16.26 12.80
N PHE A 444 0.61 15.73 13.65
CA PHE A 444 0.39 15.72 15.10
C PHE A 444 0.30 17.14 15.68
N PHE A 445 1.28 18.00 15.37
CA PHE A 445 1.33 19.36 15.91
C PHE A 445 0.20 20.24 15.39
N VAL A 446 -0.11 20.16 14.10
CA VAL A 446 -1.24 20.89 13.51
C VAL A 446 -2.56 20.33 14.03
N GLY A 447 -2.71 19.00 14.04
CA GLY A 447 -3.88 18.28 14.53
C GLY A 447 -4.25 18.65 15.96
N ARG A 448 -3.26 18.78 16.85
CA ARG A 448 -3.47 19.22 18.23
C ARG A 448 -4.11 20.61 18.34
N LYS A 449 -3.84 21.52 17.39
CA LYS A 449 -4.39 22.88 17.38
C LYS A 449 -5.80 22.93 16.79
N VAL A 450 -6.07 22.13 15.76
CA VAL A 450 -7.34 22.21 15.00
C VAL A 450 -8.42 21.24 15.50
N TYR A 451 -8.03 20.06 15.97
CA TYR A 451 -8.94 19.05 16.51
C TYR A 451 -8.21 18.20 17.57
N PRO A 452 -8.17 18.65 18.84
CA PRO A 452 -7.37 18.03 19.89
C PRO A 452 -7.96 16.68 20.30
N ILE A 453 -7.28 15.60 19.91
CA ILE A 453 -7.61 14.25 20.36
C ILE A 453 -6.88 13.99 21.70
N PRO A 454 -7.58 13.54 22.76
CA PRO A 454 -6.96 13.21 24.04
C PRO A 454 -6.21 11.86 23.96
N TYR A 455 -4.97 11.91 23.46
CA TYR A 455 -4.10 10.72 23.41
C TYR A 455 -3.65 10.27 24.81
N GLU A 456 -3.61 8.96 25.03
CA GLU A 456 -3.23 8.34 26.31
C GLU A 456 -1.71 8.36 26.52
N ARG A 457 -1.12 9.55 26.71
CA ARG A 457 0.34 9.77 26.79
C ARG A 457 1.06 8.82 27.75
N GLY A 458 0.47 8.53 28.91
CA GLY A 458 1.02 7.57 29.87
C GLY A 458 1.10 6.15 29.31
N ARG A 459 0.03 5.66 28.66
CA ARG A 459 0.00 4.34 28.00
C ARG A 459 0.98 4.28 26.83
N VAL A 460 1.07 5.35 26.04
CA VAL A 460 2.04 5.45 24.94
C VAL A 460 3.47 5.40 25.45
N LEU A 461 3.80 6.14 26.52
CA LEU A 461 5.14 6.08 27.11
C LEU A 461 5.45 4.68 27.66
N HIS A 462 4.50 4.04 28.35
CA HIS A 462 4.65 2.65 28.81
C HIS A 462 4.89 1.68 27.64
N LEU A 463 4.20 1.82 26.50
CA LEU A 463 4.43 1.00 25.31
C LEU A 463 5.85 1.16 24.77
N LEU A 464 6.34 2.40 24.66
CA LEU A 464 7.68 2.67 24.15
C LEU A 464 8.76 2.10 25.09
N LEU A 465 8.58 2.26 26.40
CA LEU A 465 9.50 1.69 27.40
C LEU A 465 9.48 0.16 27.39
N ALA A 466 8.30 -0.46 27.30
CA ALA A 466 8.17 -1.91 27.19
C ALA A 466 8.80 -2.44 25.90
N ALA A 467 8.64 -1.74 24.77
CA ALA A 467 9.24 -2.11 23.51
C ALA A 467 10.77 -1.99 23.55
N ALA A 468 11.29 -0.91 24.13
CA ALA A 468 12.72 -0.73 24.33
C ALA A 468 13.32 -1.83 25.23
N ALA A 469 12.68 -2.12 26.36
CA ALA A 469 13.12 -3.20 27.25
C ALA A 469 13.11 -4.57 26.55
N ALA A 470 12.04 -4.88 25.80
CA ALA A 470 11.96 -6.12 25.03
C ALA A 470 13.05 -6.21 23.95
N ALA A 471 13.32 -5.11 23.23
CA ALA A 471 14.38 -5.04 22.23
C ALA A 471 15.78 -5.23 22.85
N SER A 472 16.07 -4.59 23.98
CA SER A 472 17.33 -4.74 24.70
C SER A 472 17.57 -6.17 25.18
N LEU A 473 16.53 -6.80 25.75
CA LEU A 473 16.59 -8.21 26.18
C LEU A 473 16.81 -9.14 24.99
N ALA A 474 16.12 -8.90 23.88
CA ALA A 474 16.25 -9.72 22.69
C ALA A 474 17.63 -9.57 22.04
N TYR A 475 18.19 -8.36 22.01
CA TYR A 475 19.56 -8.12 21.58
C TYR A 475 20.57 -8.85 22.48
N GLY A 476 20.44 -8.72 23.81
CA GLY A 476 21.26 -9.47 24.77
C GLY A 476 21.19 -10.99 24.54
N ALA A 477 19.99 -11.55 24.42
CA ALA A 477 19.80 -12.98 24.15
C ALA A 477 20.45 -13.44 22.84
N SER A 478 20.45 -12.58 21.80
CA SER A 478 21.06 -12.88 20.51
C SER A 478 22.60 -12.97 20.54
N VAL A 479 23.24 -12.28 21.49
CA VAL A 479 24.70 -12.29 21.67
C VAL A 479 25.17 -13.61 22.31
N TYR A 480 24.37 -14.18 23.23
CA TYR A 480 24.77 -15.35 24.03
C TYR A 480 24.25 -16.69 23.50
N CYS A 481 23.37 -16.72 22.49
CA CYS A 481 22.66 -17.93 22.09
C CYS A 481 22.96 -18.33 20.63
N SER A 482 23.47 -19.55 20.42
CA SER A 482 23.66 -20.16 19.11
C SER A 482 22.80 -21.44 18.97
N GLY A 483 22.33 -21.74 17.75
CA GLY A 483 21.53 -22.94 17.46
C GLY A 483 20.02 -22.84 17.80
N GLY A 484 19.35 -23.98 17.96
CA GLY A 484 17.89 -24.06 18.16
C GLY A 484 17.38 -23.42 19.46
N LEU A 485 18.22 -23.35 20.49
CA LEU A 485 17.96 -22.60 21.73
C LEU A 485 17.77 -21.09 21.47
N CYS A 486 18.32 -20.56 20.38
CA CYS A 486 18.19 -19.15 20.00
C CYS A 486 16.77 -18.81 19.53
N LEU A 487 16.08 -19.74 18.86
CA LEU A 487 14.68 -19.52 18.46
C LEU A 487 13.76 -19.45 19.68
N LEU A 488 13.98 -20.31 20.67
CA LEU A 488 13.23 -20.29 21.93
C LEU A 488 13.50 -19.02 22.73
N SER A 489 14.76 -18.56 22.82
CA SER A 489 15.09 -17.31 23.51
C SER A 489 14.50 -16.08 22.80
N LYS A 490 14.48 -16.06 21.46
CA LYS A 490 13.80 -15.00 20.68
C LYS A 490 12.29 -15.02 20.89
N ALA A 491 11.67 -16.21 20.92
CA ALA A 491 10.24 -16.34 21.18
C ALA A 491 9.89 -15.87 22.60
N ALA A 492 10.70 -16.24 23.59
CA ALA A 492 10.57 -15.75 24.96
C ALA A 492 10.71 -14.23 25.02
N ALA A 493 11.72 -13.65 24.35
CA ALA A 493 11.92 -12.20 24.29
C ALA A 493 10.74 -11.46 23.63
N LEU A 494 10.14 -12.03 22.59
CA LEU A 494 8.94 -11.46 21.97
C LEU A 494 7.73 -11.48 22.91
N LEU A 495 7.60 -12.52 23.75
CA LEU A 495 6.53 -12.64 24.75
C LEU A 495 6.73 -11.71 25.96
N VAL A 496 7.95 -11.23 26.21
CA VAL A 496 8.21 -10.22 27.24
C VAL A 496 7.41 -8.95 26.99
N PHE A 497 7.27 -8.51 25.74
CA PHE A 497 6.50 -7.30 25.41
C PHE A 497 5.03 -7.38 25.89
N PRO A 498 4.20 -8.34 25.43
CA PRO A 498 2.83 -8.47 25.93
C PRO A 498 2.76 -8.81 27.43
N ALA A 499 3.73 -9.57 27.97
CA ALA A 499 3.79 -9.87 29.39
C ALA A 499 4.02 -8.62 30.25
N LEU A 500 4.94 -7.73 29.84
CA LEU A 500 5.18 -6.44 30.49
C LEU A 500 3.93 -5.56 30.45
N LEU A 501 3.22 -5.51 29.32
CA LEU A 501 1.96 -4.76 29.24
C LEU A 501 0.91 -5.33 30.19
N TRP A 502 0.79 -6.65 30.27
CA TRP A 502 -0.13 -7.30 31.21
C TRP A 502 0.24 -7.02 32.67
N ALA A 503 1.52 -7.18 33.03
CA ALA A 503 2.02 -7.03 34.40
C ALA A 503 1.98 -5.58 34.91
N THR A 504 2.26 -4.61 34.04
CA THR A 504 2.26 -3.18 34.39
C THR A 504 0.86 -2.56 34.42
N GLY A 505 -0.19 -3.36 34.21
CA GLY A 505 -1.57 -2.89 34.27
C GLY A 505 -1.98 -1.99 33.09
N PHE A 506 -1.31 -2.14 31.94
CA PHE A 506 -1.60 -1.37 30.72
C PHE A 506 -3.06 -1.48 30.24
N LEU A 507 -3.69 -2.63 30.50
CA LEU A 507 -5.11 -2.86 30.21
C LEU A 507 -5.96 -2.40 31.39
N SER A 508 -6.98 -1.59 31.11
CA SER A 508 -7.99 -1.21 32.10
C SER A 508 -8.73 -2.46 32.61
N GLN A 509 -9.41 -2.37 33.76
CA GLN A 509 -10.18 -3.51 34.28
C GLN A 509 -11.28 -3.94 33.30
N ASP A 510 -11.98 -2.97 32.69
CA ASP A 510 -12.99 -3.23 31.66
C ASP A 510 -12.42 -3.96 30.45
N GLU A 511 -11.21 -3.59 30.01
CA GLU A 511 -10.49 -4.23 28.90
C GLU A 511 -10.08 -5.68 29.24
N ARG A 512 -9.62 -5.92 30.47
CA ARG A 512 -9.29 -7.28 30.95
C ARG A 512 -10.54 -8.16 31.05
N ASP A 513 -11.64 -7.62 31.52
CA ASP A 513 -12.90 -8.35 31.65
C ASP A 513 -13.56 -8.62 30.31
N ALA A 514 -13.35 -7.76 29.31
CA ALA A 514 -13.73 -8.04 27.93
C ALA A 514 -12.90 -9.19 27.33
N LEU A 515 -11.56 -9.19 27.50
CA LEU A 515 -10.68 -10.26 27.01
C LEU A 515 -10.96 -11.62 27.69
N ARG A 516 -11.28 -11.62 28.99
CA ARG A 516 -11.71 -12.83 29.73
C ARG A 516 -13.03 -13.40 29.24
N ARG A 517 -13.95 -12.56 28.76
CA ARG A 517 -15.21 -13.00 28.17
C ARG A 517 -14.99 -13.64 26.80
N VAL A 518 -14.09 -13.10 25.98
CA VAL A 518 -13.75 -13.65 24.66
C VAL A 518 -12.97 -14.96 24.75
N SER A 519 -12.05 -15.09 25.71
CA SER A 519 -11.26 -16.32 25.89
C SER A 519 -12.02 -17.50 26.51
N ARG A 520 -13.21 -17.24 27.07
CA ARG A 520 -14.14 -18.26 27.61
C ARG A 520 -15.25 -18.64 26.63
N ALA A 521 -15.39 -17.92 25.52
CA ALA A 521 -16.32 -18.19 24.43
C ALA A 521 -15.59 -18.94 23.31
#